data_AF-A0A973Y2C7-F1
#
_entry.id   AF-A0A973Y2C7-F1
#
_cell.length_a   1.000
_cell.length_b   1.000
_cell.length_c   1.000
_cell.angle_alpha   90.00
_cell.angle_beta   90.00
_cell.angle_gamma   90.00
#
_symmetry.space_group_name_H-M   'P 1'
#
loop_
_entity.id
_entity.type
_entity.pdbx_description
1 polymer ?
#
loop_
_entity_poly.entity_id
_entity_poly.type
_entity_poly.pdbx_seq_one_letter_code
_entity_poly.pdbx_strand_id
1 'polypeptide(L)'
;MTVTSDSTTGEQLALSLLQGVGNEQMRAATRLLGAHQDGYWLRRLLEDEHELTAAADKPVIDRRGKHPSVDWDAIGQLMLARPWAFKSSSSELAVLEVAASLVTRCAVQLGQALRVVDNTSSA
;
A
#
# COMPACT_ATOMS: atom_id res chain seq x y z
N MET A 1 -6.46 5.80 -17.05
CA MET A 1 -5.06 5.51 -17.43
C MET A 1 -4.20 6.59 -16.79
N THR A 2 -3.62 6.32 -15.62
CA THR A 2 -2.65 7.23 -15.01
C THR A 2 -1.31 6.89 -15.65
N VAL A 3 -0.92 7.64 -16.67
CA VAL A 3 0.42 7.54 -17.25
C VAL A 3 1.36 8.15 -16.21
N THR A 4 2.01 7.31 -15.41
CA THR A 4 3.20 7.73 -14.69
C THR A 4 4.21 8.14 -15.75
N SER A 5 4.44 9.43 -15.94
CA SER A 5 5.57 9.86 -16.75
C SER A 5 6.84 9.31 -16.09
N ASP A 6 7.80 8.83 -16.88
CA ASP A 6 9.10 8.32 -16.38
C ASP A 6 9.87 9.32 -15.50
N SER A 7 9.43 10.58 -15.47
CA SER A 7 9.94 11.66 -14.62
C SER A 7 9.31 11.76 -13.22
N THR A 8 8.24 11.01 -12.93
CA THR A 8 7.55 11.11 -11.62
C THR A 8 8.26 10.25 -10.59
N THR A 9 8.85 10.89 -9.58
CA THR A 9 9.49 10.21 -8.44
C THR A 9 8.47 9.42 -7.61
N GLY A 10 8.93 8.43 -6.86
CA GLY A 10 8.08 7.63 -5.97
C GLY A 10 7.38 8.45 -4.89
N GLU A 11 8.03 9.50 -4.38
CA GLU A 11 7.44 10.43 -3.43
C GLU A 11 6.31 11.24 -4.06
N GLN A 12 6.49 11.75 -5.28
CA GLN A 12 5.44 12.46 -6.02
C GLN A 12 4.28 11.52 -6.35
N LEU A 13 4.58 10.27 -6.72
CA LEU A 13 3.56 9.25 -6.96
C LEU A 13 2.76 8.97 -5.68
N ALA A 14 3.44 8.79 -4.55
CA ALA A 14 2.79 8.61 -3.25
C ALA A 14 1.90 9.81 -2.91
N LEU A 15 2.39 11.04 -3.08
CA LEU A 15 1.60 12.25 -2.84
C LEU A 15 0.33 12.28 -3.70
N SER A 16 0.39 11.85 -4.96
CA SER A 16 -0.78 11.79 -5.83
C SER A 16 -1.84 10.82 -5.33
N LEU A 17 -1.41 9.68 -4.77
CA LEU A 17 -2.27 8.63 -4.21
C LEU A 17 -2.81 8.95 -2.80
N LEU A 18 -2.37 10.07 -2.22
CA LEU A 18 -2.77 10.52 -0.87
C LEU A 18 -3.78 11.67 -0.87
N GLN A 19 -4.15 12.20 -2.04
CA GLN A 19 -5.06 13.34 -2.20
C GLN A 19 -6.50 12.98 -1.79
N GLY A 20 -6.77 12.78 -0.49
CA GLY A 20 -8.07 12.35 0.02
C GLY A 20 -8.00 11.20 1.01
N VAL A 21 -6.80 10.66 1.27
CA VAL A 21 -6.59 9.63 2.28
C VAL A 21 -6.53 10.29 3.66
N GLY A 22 -7.60 10.16 4.44
CA GLY A 22 -7.69 10.70 5.81
C GLY A 22 -7.07 9.81 6.89
N ASN A 23 -6.88 8.52 6.60
CA ASN A 23 -6.35 7.55 7.55
C ASN A 23 -4.82 7.63 7.63
N GLU A 24 -4.27 7.99 8.79
CA GLU A 24 -2.83 8.19 8.97
C GLU A 24 -1.98 6.95 8.72
N GLN A 25 -2.49 5.76 9.07
CA GLN A 25 -1.79 4.51 8.81
C GLN A 25 -1.68 4.25 7.31
N MET A 26 -2.76 4.46 6.54
CA MET A 26 -2.73 4.38 5.08
C MET A 26 -1.76 5.41 4.50
N ARG A 27 -1.72 6.62 5.07
CA ARG A 27 -0.76 7.67 4.65
C ARG A 27 0.69 7.23 4.89
N ALA A 28 0.98 6.66 6.06
CA ALA A 28 2.31 6.17 6.41
C ALA A 28 2.74 5.02 5.49
N ALA A 29 1.86 4.05 5.25
CA ALA A 29 2.11 2.91 4.37
C ALA A 29 2.39 3.35 2.92
N THR A 30 1.58 4.24 2.35
CA THR A 30 1.80 4.73 0.98
C THR A 30 3.07 5.56 0.87
N ARG A 31 3.42 6.36 1.90
CA ARG A 31 4.69 7.10 1.94
C ARG A 31 5.90 6.16 2.01
N LEU A 32 5.83 5.11 2.84
CA LEU A 32 6.87 4.09 2.93
C LEU A 32 7.14 3.47 1.55
N LEU A 33 6.07 3.07 0.85
CA LEU A 33 6.21 2.51 -0.50
C LEU A 33 6.77 3.52 -1.50
N GLY A 34 6.38 4.80 -1.40
CA GLY A 34 6.91 5.86 -2.27
C GLY A 34 8.40 6.14 -2.07
N ALA A 35 8.89 6.07 -0.83
CA ALA A 35 10.30 6.28 -0.52
C ALA A 35 11.19 5.08 -0.89
N HIS A 36 10.65 3.86 -0.84
CA HIS A 36 11.41 2.66 -1.12
C HIS A 36 11.60 2.43 -2.62
N GLN A 37 12.87 2.36 -3.05
CA GLN A 37 13.26 2.11 -4.45
C GLN A 37 12.47 2.99 -5.43
N ASP A 38 12.38 4.28 -5.09
CA ASP A 38 11.66 5.29 -5.86
C ASP A 38 10.20 4.93 -6.15
N GLY A 39 9.50 4.18 -5.28
CA GLY A 39 8.09 3.87 -5.50
C GLY A 39 7.84 2.58 -6.27
N TYR A 40 8.82 1.66 -6.32
CA TYR A 40 8.71 0.35 -7.00
C TYR A 40 7.34 -0.31 -6.82
N TRP A 41 6.89 -0.47 -5.58
CA TRP A 41 5.60 -1.11 -5.30
C TRP A 41 4.41 -0.29 -5.76
N LEU A 42 4.43 1.04 -5.61
CA LEU A 42 3.35 1.89 -6.08
C LEU A 42 3.19 1.82 -7.61
N ARG A 43 4.31 1.75 -8.34
CA ARG A 43 4.30 1.55 -9.79
C ARG A 43 3.76 0.18 -10.16
N ARG A 44 4.26 -0.89 -9.53
CA ARG A 44 3.72 -2.24 -9.76
C ARG A 44 2.23 -2.35 -9.47
N LEU A 45 1.72 -1.73 -8.41
CA LEU A 45 0.29 -1.75 -8.12
C LEU A 45 -0.56 -1.07 -9.20
N LEU A 46 0.00 -0.08 -9.89
CA LEU A 46 -0.66 0.62 -11.01
C LEU A 46 -0.50 -0.15 -12.34
N GLU A 47 0.68 -0.72 -12.59
CA GLU A 47 0.99 -1.50 -13.79
C GLU A 47 0.22 -2.83 -13.81
N ASP A 48 0.25 -3.56 -12.68
CA ASP A 48 -0.38 -4.86 -12.51
C ASP A 48 -1.84 -4.75 -11.98
N GLU A 49 -2.44 -3.53 -11.96
CA GLU A 49 -3.74 -3.25 -11.34
C GLU A 49 -4.81 -4.27 -11.76
N HIS A 50 -4.88 -4.61 -13.04
CA HIS A 50 -5.88 -5.52 -13.58
C HIS A 50 -5.67 -6.96 -13.08
N GLU A 51 -4.43 -7.45 -13.08
CA GLU A 51 -4.11 -8.81 -12.63
C GLU A 51 -4.33 -8.96 -11.13
N LEU A 52 -3.86 -7.98 -10.35
CA LEU A 52 -4.00 -7.97 -8.90
C LEU A 52 -5.47 -7.81 -8.47
N THR A 53 -6.24 -6.98 -9.18
CA THR A 53 -7.69 -6.83 -8.95
C THR A 53 -8.44 -8.12 -9.22
N ALA A 54 -8.12 -8.83 -10.31
CA ALA A 54 -8.71 -10.13 -10.59
C ALA A 54 -8.32 -11.18 -9.54
N ALA A 55 -7.08 -11.13 -9.04
CA ALA A 55 -6.62 -12.05 -8.01
C ALA A 55 -7.22 -11.76 -6.62
N ALA A 56 -7.57 -10.50 -6.32
CA ALA A 56 -8.18 -10.09 -5.05
C ALA A 56 -9.72 -10.13 -5.06
N ASP A 57 -10.36 -10.33 -6.21
CA ASP A 57 -11.81 -10.16 -6.42
C ASP A 57 -12.33 -8.76 -6.01
N LYS A 58 -11.42 -7.78 -5.91
CA LYS A 58 -11.66 -6.39 -5.48
C LYS A 58 -10.57 -5.47 -6.05
N PRO A 59 -10.87 -4.22 -6.42
CA PRO A 59 -9.86 -3.27 -6.92
C PRO A 59 -8.73 -3.04 -5.91
N VAL A 60 -7.47 -3.13 -6.35
CA VAL A 60 -6.30 -2.78 -5.54
C VAL A 60 -6.01 -1.27 -5.54
N ILE A 61 -6.54 -0.55 -6.53
CA ILE A 61 -6.60 0.91 -6.57
C ILE A 61 -8.06 1.33 -6.48
N ASP A 62 -8.42 2.05 -5.40
CA ASP A 62 -9.74 2.66 -5.29
C ASP A 62 -9.78 3.94 -6.12
N ARG A 63 -10.60 3.92 -7.17
CA ARG A 63 -10.84 5.05 -8.08
C ARG A 63 -12.25 5.65 -7.92
N ARG A 64 -13.01 5.26 -6.91
CA ARG A 64 -14.38 5.76 -6.67
C ARG A 64 -14.39 7.19 -6.13
N GLY A 65 -13.31 7.57 -5.44
CA GLY A 65 -13.11 8.93 -4.93
C GLY A 65 -12.65 9.93 -6.00
N LYS A 66 -12.52 11.20 -5.61
CA LYS A 66 -12.02 12.28 -6.46
C LYS A 66 -10.57 12.05 -6.93
N HIS A 67 -9.79 11.32 -6.13
CA HIS A 67 -8.40 10.97 -6.43
C HIS A 67 -8.21 9.47 -6.17
N PRO A 68 -7.38 8.78 -6.98
CA PRO A 68 -7.07 7.38 -6.77
C PRO A 68 -6.32 7.17 -5.47
N SER A 69 -6.54 6.04 -4.80
CA SER A 69 -5.79 5.64 -3.60
C SER A 69 -5.58 4.12 -3.56
N VAL A 70 -4.60 3.65 -2.78
CA VAL A 70 -4.35 2.21 -2.60
C VAL A 70 -5.44 1.61 -1.68
N ASP A 71 -6.09 0.54 -2.14
CA ASP A 71 -7.04 -0.23 -1.32
C ASP A 71 -6.27 -1.24 -0.46
N TRP A 72 -5.85 -0.78 0.72
CA TRP A 72 -5.03 -1.57 1.64
C TRP A 72 -5.73 -2.84 2.17
N ASP A 73 -7.07 -2.88 2.17
CA ASP A 73 -7.81 -4.10 2.54
C ASP A 73 -7.69 -5.16 1.43
N ALA A 74 -7.77 -4.76 0.15
CA ALA A 74 -7.54 -5.64 -0.98
C ALA A 74 -6.09 -6.16 -0.99
N ILE A 75 -5.11 -5.29 -0.72
CA ILE A 75 -3.71 -5.68 -0.59
C ILE A 75 -3.52 -6.71 0.53
N GLY A 76 -4.00 -6.42 1.75
CA GLY A 76 -3.88 -7.35 2.88
C GLY A 76 -4.55 -8.70 2.61
N GLN A 77 -5.72 -8.71 1.96
CA GLN A 77 -6.37 -9.95 1.56
C GLN A 77 -5.55 -10.74 0.53
N LEU A 78 -4.97 -10.06 -0.47
CA LEU A 78 -4.13 -10.71 -1.48
C LEU A 78 -2.90 -11.35 -0.83
N MET A 79 -2.27 -10.64 0.11
CA MET A 79 -1.09 -11.13 0.82
C MET A 79 -1.38 -12.38 1.66
N LEU A 80 -2.53 -12.42 2.32
CA LEU A 80 -2.92 -13.57 3.14
C LEU A 80 -3.36 -14.77 2.29
N ALA A 81 -4.15 -14.54 1.26
CA ALA A 81 -4.80 -15.62 0.50
C ALA A 81 -3.97 -16.11 -0.69
N ARG A 82 -3.24 -15.21 -1.36
CA ARG A 82 -2.58 -15.45 -2.65
C ARG A 82 -1.28 -14.63 -2.78
N PRO A 83 -0.29 -14.79 -1.88
CA PRO A 83 0.95 -13.99 -1.92
C PRO A 83 1.75 -14.16 -3.22
N TRP A 84 1.59 -15.30 -3.90
CA TRP A 84 2.19 -15.57 -5.21
C TRP A 84 1.66 -14.68 -6.34
N ALA A 85 0.49 -14.04 -6.17
CA ALA A 85 -0.07 -13.11 -7.16
C ALA A 85 0.83 -11.89 -7.41
N PHE A 86 1.66 -11.52 -6.43
CA PHE A 86 2.61 -10.43 -6.56
C PHE A 86 3.84 -10.77 -7.40
N LYS A 87 4.05 -12.02 -7.82
CA LYS A 87 5.18 -12.44 -8.71
C LYS A 87 6.51 -11.75 -8.32
N SER A 88 6.85 -11.80 -7.04
CA SER A 88 7.97 -11.07 -6.44
C SER A 88 8.80 -11.99 -5.56
N SER A 89 10.07 -11.65 -5.37
CA SER A 89 10.92 -12.30 -4.39
C SER A 89 10.45 -12.02 -2.95
N SER A 90 10.86 -12.85 -1.99
CA SER A 90 10.56 -12.64 -0.57
C SER A 90 11.13 -11.31 -0.05
N SER A 91 12.29 -10.86 -0.54
CA SER A 91 12.88 -9.57 -0.16
C SER A 91 12.08 -8.38 -0.66
N GLU A 92 11.53 -8.45 -1.88
CA GLU A 92 10.66 -7.40 -2.40
C GLU A 92 9.34 -7.36 -1.62
N LEU A 93 8.76 -8.55 -1.34
CA LEU A 93 7.52 -8.67 -0.58
C LEU A 93 7.63 -8.15 0.84
N ALA A 94 8.79 -8.29 1.50
CA ALA A 94 8.98 -7.84 2.87
C ALA A 94 8.61 -6.35 3.08
N VAL A 95 8.91 -5.49 2.11
CA VAL A 95 8.57 -4.05 2.21
C VAL A 95 7.06 -3.82 2.08
N LEU A 96 6.40 -4.57 1.20
CA LEU A 96 4.95 -4.54 1.07
C LEU A 96 4.27 -5.09 2.34
N GLU A 97 4.83 -6.13 2.95
CA GLU A 97 4.37 -6.70 4.22
C GLU A 97 4.48 -5.70 5.36
N VAL A 98 5.60 -4.98 5.45
CA VAL A 98 5.78 -3.91 6.42
C VAL A 98 4.76 -2.80 6.18
N ALA A 99 4.55 -2.36 4.94
CA ALA A 99 3.56 -1.32 4.65
C ALA A 99 2.13 -1.77 5.00
N ALA A 100 1.74 -3.00 4.63
CA ALA A 100 0.43 -3.57 4.96
C ALA A 100 0.23 -3.73 6.48
N SER A 101 1.30 -4.07 7.22
CA SER A 101 1.26 -4.20 8.69
C SER A 101 0.94 -2.90 9.43
N LEU A 102 1.15 -1.74 8.79
CA LEU A 102 0.80 -0.43 9.37
C LEU A 102 -0.71 -0.19 9.31
N VAL A 103 -1.39 -0.67 8.27
CA VAL A 103 -2.81 -0.37 8.01
C VAL A 103 -3.72 -1.39 8.67
N THR A 104 -3.84 -2.59 8.10
CA THR A 104 -4.72 -3.69 8.58
C THR A 104 -4.36 -5.02 7.88
N ARG A 105 -4.73 -6.15 8.49
CA ARG A 105 -4.71 -7.52 7.90
C ARG A 105 -3.35 -8.04 7.42
N CYS A 106 -2.30 -7.84 8.22
CA CYS A 106 -1.04 -8.57 8.06
C CYS A 106 -0.85 -9.54 9.25
N ALA A 107 -0.01 -10.58 9.08
CA ALA A 107 0.27 -11.57 10.14
C ALA A 107 0.84 -10.91 11.41
N VAL A 108 1.55 -9.80 11.24
CA VAL A 108 1.98 -8.89 12.32
C VAL A 108 1.27 -7.55 12.13
N GLN A 109 0.56 -7.06 13.14
CA GLN A 109 -0.13 -5.76 13.08
C GLN A 109 0.68 -4.68 13.81
N LEU A 110 1.77 -4.20 13.19
CA LEU A 110 2.60 -3.13 13.76
C LEU A 110 1.79 -1.85 14.06
N GLY A 111 0.75 -1.57 13.27
CA GLY A 111 -0.16 -0.45 13.54
C GLY A 111 -0.92 -0.57 14.88
N GLN A 112 -1.25 -1.78 15.34
CA GLN A 112 -1.85 -1.98 16.67
C GLN A 112 -0.81 -1.81 17.78
N ALA A 113 0.41 -2.31 17.57
CA ALA A 113 1.49 -2.12 18.53
C ALA A 113 1.81 -0.63 18.74
N LEU A 114 1.84 0.16 17.67
CA LEU A 114 2.03 1.62 17.75
C LEU A 114 0.94 2.30 18.59
N ARG A 115 -0.35 1.97 18.36
CA ARG A 115 -1.45 2.54 19.16
C ARG A 115 -1.33 2.22 20.64
N VAL A 116 -0.89 1.01 20.99
CA VAL A 116 -0.68 0.61 22.39
C VAL A 116 0.45 1.44 23.01
N VAL A 117 1.55 1.66 22.29
CA VAL A 117 2.67 2.48 22.75
C VAL A 117 2.26 3.95 22.92
N ASP A 118 1.54 4.53 21.96
CA ASP A 118 1.06 5.92 22.02
C ASP A 118 0.08 6.16 23.18
N ASN A 119 -0.73 5.15 23.52
CA ASN A 119 -1.61 5.20 24.69
C ASN A 119 -0.82 5.12 26.01
N THR A 120 0.36 4.50 26.02
CA THR A 120 1.21 4.40 27.23
C THR A 120 2.09 5.63 27.47
N SER A 121 2.40 6.42 26.44
CA SER A 121 3.16 7.67 26.56
C SER A 121 2.30 8.88 26.95
N SER A 122 0.99 8.68 27.12
CA SER A 122 0.02 9.70 27.52
C SER A 122 -0.40 9.60 29.01
N ALA A 123 0.31 8.81 29.82
CA ALA A 123 0.03 8.57 31.25
C ALA A 123 1.05 9.22 32.18
#